data_AF-A0A953SIW7-F1
#
_entry.id   AF-A0A953SIW7-F1
#
_cell.length_a   1.000
_cell.length_b   1.000
_cell.length_c   1.000
_cell.angle_alpha   90.00
_cell.angle_beta   90.00
_cell.angle_gamma   90.00
#
_symmetry.space_group_name_H-M   'P 1'
#
loop_
_entity.id
_entity.type
_entity.pdbx_description
1 polymer ?
#
loop_
_entity_poly.entity_id
_entity_poly.type
_entity_poly.pdbx_seq_one_letter_code
_entity_poly.pdbx_strand_id
1 'polypeptide(L)'
;MKTGVNKDLSAIVLAAGKGARMNSDLPKVCHEIGGRAMVCAVVDACLRAGCGRVLVVVGHKQELVRDALAGYGDRVEFVVQAEQLGTGHAVRCAEPVYAQTLASGDSHTTFVLAGDGPLIRPETLANVIDRH
;
A
#
# COMPACT_ATOMS: atom_id res chain seq x y z
N MET A 1 -4.57 0.28 22.29
CA MET A 1 -4.82 0.54 20.84
C MET A 1 -6.32 0.48 20.60
N LYS A 2 -6.91 1.52 20.00
CA LYS A 2 -8.31 1.46 19.56
C LYS A 2 -8.37 0.47 18.39
N THR A 3 -8.87 -0.73 18.63
CA THR A 3 -8.93 -1.85 17.66
C THR A 3 -10.11 -1.74 16.70
N GLY A 4 -10.45 -0.51 16.28
CA GLY A 4 -11.54 -0.23 15.35
C GLY A 4 -11.02 0.10 13.96
N VAL A 5 -11.72 -0.36 12.93
CA VAL A 5 -11.50 0.09 11.56
C VAL A 5 -11.88 1.57 11.48
N ASN A 6 -10.94 2.43 11.07
CA ASN A 6 -11.20 3.84 10.81
C ASN A 6 -11.40 4.06 9.30
N LYS A 7 -12.60 4.46 8.89
CA LYS A 7 -12.93 4.68 7.48
C LYS A 7 -12.23 5.92 6.89
N ASP A 8 -11.84 6.86 7.74
CA ASP A 8 -11.17 8.11 7.37
C ASP A 8 -9.64 7.97 7.40
N LEU A 9 -9.15 6.73 7.58
CA LEU A 9 -7.73 6.37 7.51
C LEU A 9 -7.51 5.33 6.42
N SER A 10 -6.57 5.59 5.52
CA SER A 10 -6.17 4.65 4.47
C SER A 10 -4.67 4.61 4.26
N ALA A 11 -4.21 3.71 3.39
CA ALA A 11 -2.81 3.65 2.98
C ALA A 11 -2.68 3.52 1.46
N ILE A 12 -1.63 4.10 0.92
CA ILE A 12 -1.10 3.87 -0.43
C ILE A 12 0.21 3.10 -0.28
N VAL A 13 0.27 1.90 -0.84
CA VAL A 13 1.47 1.05 -0.86
C VAL A 13 2.06 1.05 -2.27
N LEU A 14 3.29 1.55 -2.40
CA LEU A 14 3.98 1.69 -3.68
C LEU A 14 4.64 0.36 -4.08
N ALA A 15 4.11 -0.31 -5.10
CA ALA A 15 4.51 -1.64 -5.55
C ALA A 15 4.71 -1.75 -7.08
N ALA A 16 4.74 -0.62 -7.81
CA ALA A 16 4.80 -0.60 -9.27
C ALA A 16 6.21 -0.72 -9.86
N GLY A 17 7.24 -0.67 -9.01
CA GLY A 17 8.64 -0.63 -9.43
C GLY A 17 9.17 -1.96 -9.94
N LYS A 18 10.07 -1.90 -10.95
CA LYS A 18 10.69 -3.08 -11.57
C LYS A 18 11.65 -3.85 -10.67
N GLY A 19 12.19 -3.22 -9.63
CA GLY A 19 13.16 -3.88 -8.74
C GLY A 19 14.49 -4.26 -9.41
N ALA A 20 14.97 -3.48 -10.39
CA ALA A 20 16.10 -3.84 -11.27
C ALA A 20 17.40 -4.26 -10.56
N ARG A 21 17.62 -3.83 -9.31
CA ARG A 21 18.78 -4.23 -8.49
C ARG A 21 18.69 -5.65 -7.91
N MET A 22 17.53 -6.31 -8.01
CA MET A 22 17.29 -7.64 -7.46
C MET A 22 17.84 -8.77 -8.33
N ASN A 23 18.20 -8.50 -9.60
CA ASN A 23 18.61 -9.53 -10.58
C ASN A 23 17.68 -10.74 -10.59
N SER A 24 16.37 -10.48 -10.55
CA SER A 24 15.31 -11.47 -10.41
C SER A 24 14.17 -11.10 -11.33
N ASP A 25 13.52 -12.11 -11.91
CA ASP A 25 12.29 -11.94 -12.67
C ASP A 25 11.07 -11.67 -11.78
N LEU A 26 11.16 -11.99 -10.49
CA LEU A 26 10.10 -11.72 -9.54
C LEU A 26 10.13 -10.23 -9.13
N PRO A 27 8.99 -9.51 -9.11
CA PRO A 27 8.94 -8.15 -8.59
C PRO A 27 9.51 -8.10 -7.17
N LYS A 28 10.29 -7.05 -6.85
CA LYS A 28 10.96 -6.93 -5.55
C LYS A 28 10.00 -7.24 -4.39
N VAL A 29 8.82 -6.63 -4.40
CA VAL A 29 7.82 -6.74 -3.33
C VAL A 29 7.17 -8.12 -3.19
N CYS A 30 7.28 -8.97 -4.22
CA CYS A 30 6.79 -10.35 -4.22
C CYS A 30 7.81 -11.35 -3.66
N HIS A 31 9.08 -10.96 -3.48
CA HIS A 31 10.04 -11.82 -2.79
C HIS A 31 9.58 -12.12 -1.36
N GLU A 32 9.75 -13.36 -0.94
CA GLU A 32 9.27 -13.82 0.35
C GLU A 32 10.24 -13.52 1.48
N ILE A 33 9.68 -13.08 2.62
CA ILE A 33 10.38 -12.98 3.90
C ILE A 33 9.51 -13.72 4.93
N GLY A 34 10.04 -14.80 5.48
CA GLY A 34 9.28 -15.65 6.40
C GLY A 34 8.11 -16.41 5.75
N GLY A 35 8.26 -16.78 4.47
CA GLY A 35 7.27 -17.57 3.72
C GLY A 35 6.06 -16.77 3.20
N ARG A 36 6.13 -15.44 3.20
CA ARG A 36 5.12 -14.55 2.63
C ARG A 36 5.77 -13.41 1.87
N ALA A 37 5.17 -12.97 0.77
CA ALA A 37 5.65 -11.82 -0.01
C ALA A 37 5.79 -10.57 0.87
N MET A 38 6.86 -9.79 0.66
CA MET A 38 7.12 -8.57 1.45
C MET A 38 5.94 -7.59 1.49
N VAL A 39 5.23 -7.43 0.37
CA VAL A 39 4.07 -6.53 0.28
C VAL A 39 2.96 -6.90 1.27
N CYS A 40 2.78 -8.20 1.55
CA CYS A 40 1.74 -8.67 2.46
C CYS A 40 2.00 -8.16 3.89
N ALA A 41 3.26 -8.13 4.33
CA ALA A 41 3.62 -7.62 5.65
C ALA A 41 3.32 -6.11 5.78
N VAL A 42 3.53 -5.33 4.70
CA VAL A 42 3.22 -3.89 4.67
C VAL A 42 1.70 -3.66 4.71
N VAL A 43 0.94 -4.41 3.92
CA VAL A 43 -0.54 -4.35 3.93
C VAL A 43 -1.10 -4.75 5.29
N ASP A 44 -0.60 -5.84 5.88
CA ASP A 44 -0.98 -6.28 7.23
C ASP A 44 -0.73 -5.18 8.27
N ALA A 45 0.43 -4.52 8.21
CA ALA A 45 0.77 -3.45 9.12
C ALA A 45 -0.21 -2.26 9.02
N CYS A 46 -0.59 -1.87 7.80
CA CYS A 46 -1.57 -0.80 7.56
C CYS A 46 -2.96 -1.15 8.10
N LEU A 47 -3.45 -2.36 7.79
CA LEU A 47 -4.77 -2.81 8.25
C LEU A 47 -4.82 -2.93 9.77
N ARG A 48 -3.76 -3.47 10.40
CA ARG A 48 -3.63 -3.56 11.86
C ARG A 48 -3.46 -2.19 12.55
N ALA A 49 -2.94 -1.20 11.83
CA ALA A 49 -2.90 0.20 12.28
C ALA A 49 -4.27 0.90 12.19
N GLY A 50 -5.31 0.22 11.67
CA GLY A 50 -6.67 0.71 11.62
C GLY A 50 -7.11 1.26 10.27
N CYS A 51 -6.30 1.13 9.21
CA CYS A 51 -6.69 1.59 7.87
C CYS A 51 -7.97 0.88 7.39
N GLY A 52 -8.98 1.66 6.98
CA GLY A 52 -10.21 1.17 6.35
C GLY A 52 -9.94 0.40 5.06
N ARG A 53 -8.99 0.89 4.26
CA ARG A 53 -8.57 0.27 3.01
C ARG A 53 -7.08 0.52 2.72
N VAL A 54 -6.51 -0.30 1.86
CA VAL A 54 -5.14 -0.15 1.36
C VAL A 54 -5.18 -0.14 -0.17
N LEU A 55 -4.72 0.95 -0.79
CA LEU A 55 -4.54 1.04 -2.23
C LEU A 55 -3.11 0.63 -2.57
N VAL A 56 -2.97 -0.41 -3.37
CA VAL A 56 -1.66 -0.91 -3.81
C VAL A 56 -1.42 -0.42 -5.23
N VAL A 57 -0.41 0.42 -5.40
CA VAL A 57 -0.02 0.94 -6.72
C VAL A 57 0.84 -0.12 -7.40
N VAL A 58 0.32 -0.72 -8.47
CA VAL A 58 0.94 -1.79 -9.22
C VAL A 58 1.34 -1.33 -10.62
N GLY A 59 2.28 -2.04 -11.25
CA GLY A 59 2.80 -1.67 -12.56
C GLY A 59 3.45 -2.87 -13.24
N HIS A 60 4.79 -2.89 -13.28
CA HIS A 60 5.52 -3.99 -13.91
C HIS A 60 5.17 -5.35 -13.27
N LYS A 61 4.80 -6.33 -14.10
CA LYS A 61 4.37 -7.68 -13.67
C LYS A 61 3.30 -7.65 -12.55
N GLN A 62 2.35 -6.70 -12.65
CA GLN A 62 1.33 -6.45 -11.62
C GLN A 62 0.52 -7.69 -11.22
N GLU A 63 0.30 -8.64 -12.12
CA GLU A 63 -0.47 -9.86 -11.81
C GLU A 63 0.13 -10.63 -10.64
N LEU A 64 1.45 -10.73 -10.55
CA LEU A 64 2.14 -11.40 -9.43
C LEU A 64 1.93 -10.67 -8.09
N VAL A 65 1.78 -9.35 -8.12
CA VAL A 65 1.48 -8.55 -6.92
C VAL A 65 0.01 -8.74 -6.52
N ARG A 66 -0.90 -8.80 -7.50
CA ARG A 66 -2.33 -9.05 -7.28
C ARG A 66 -2.55 -10.44 -6.68
N ASP A 67 -1.91 -11.46 -7.22
CA ASP A 67 -1.99 -12.83 -6.74
C ASP A 67 -1.52 -12.97 -5.29
N ALA A 68 -0.39 -12.33 -4.95
CA ALA A 68 0.15 -12.32 -3.59
C ALA A 68 -0.83 -11.70 -2.56
N LEU A 69 -1.73 -10.83 -3.03
CA LEU A 69 -2.69 -10.08 -2.22
C LEU A 69 -4.15 -10.55 -2.41
N ALA A 70 -4.39 -11.65 -3.12
CA ALA A 70 -5.74 -12.12 -3.42
C ALA A 70 -6.56 -12.47 -2.15
N GLY A 71 -5.89 -12.85 -1.06
CA GLY A 71 -6.53 -13.20 0.21
C GLY A 71 -7.10 -12.04 1.02
N TYR A 72 -6.91 -10.78 0.59
CA TYR A 72 -7.35 -9.60 1.35
C TYR A 72 -8.76 -9.10 1.01
N GLY A 73 -9.37 -9.60 -0.07
CA GLY A 73 -10.69 -9.17 -0.53
C GLY A 73 -10.79 -7.65 -0.74
N ASP A 74 -11.96 -7.08 -0.46
CA ASP A 74 -12.27 -5.66 -0.71
C ASP A 74 -11.48 -4.67 0.17
N ARG A 75 -10.65 -5.16 1.10
CA ARG A 75 -9.78 -4.30 1.93
C ARG A 75 -8.54 -3.81 1.16
N VAL A 76 -8.20 -4.47 0.05
CA VAL A 76 -7.08 -4.11 -0.82
C VAL A 76 -7.62 -3.76 -2.20
N GLU A 77 -7.37 -2.52 -2.62
CA GLU A 77 -7.71 -2.02 -3.94
C GLU A 77 -6.42 -1.83 -4.75
N PHE A 78 -6.51 -1.91 -6.08
CA PHE A 78 -5.34 -1.78 -6.95
C PHE A 78 -5.44 -0.56 -7.85
N VAL A 79 -4.33 0.16 -7.95
CA VAL A 79 -4.18 1.32 -8.82
C VAL A 79 -3.03 1.04 -9.78
N VAL A 80 -3.24 1.26 -11.08
CA VAL A 80 -2.20 0.97 -12.08
C VAL A 80 -1.37 2.21 -12.38
N GLN A 81 -0.05 2.10 -12.16
CA GLN A 81 0.94 3.00 -12.71
C GLN A 81 1.49 2.39 -14.01
N ALA A 82 0.89 2.75 -15.15
CA ALA A 82 1.27 2.24 -16.47
C ALA A 82 2.75 2.53 -16.80
N GLU A 83 3.19 3.77 -16.54
CA GLU A 83 4.57 4.23 -16.74
C GLU A 83 5.24 4.56 -15.40
N GLN A 84 6.42 3.97 -15.15
CA GLN A 84 7.14 4.15 -13.88
C GLN A 84 7.95 5.47 -13.86
N LEU A 85 7.22 6.60 -13.78
CA LEU A 85 7.77 7.97 -13.74
C LEU A 85 8.17 8.44 -12.32
N GLY A 86 8.37 7.51 -11.39
CA GLY A 86 8.77 7.77 -10.00
C GLY A 86 7.64 7.67 -8.97
N THR A 87 8.00 7.90 -7.70
CA THR A 87 7.11 7.70 -6.54
C THR A 87 6.02 8.76 -6.46
N GLY A 88 6.33 10.02 -6.77
CA GLY A 88 5.32 11.09 -6.85
C GLY A 88 4.23 10.74 -7.86
N HIS A 89 4.61 10.31 -9.07
CA HIS A 89 3.65 9.83 -10.08
C HIS A 89 2.82 8.64 -9.56
N ALA A 90 3.45 7.69 -8.85
CA ALA A 90 2.75 6.53 -8.30
C ALA A 90 1.66 6.93 -7.30
N VAL A 91 1.92 7.91 -6.43
CA VAL A 91 0.90 8.48 -5.53
C VAL A 91 -0.20 9.17 -6.32
N ARG A 92 0.15 9.97 -7.35
CA ARG A 92 -0.83 10.65 -8.20
C ARG A 92 -1.78 9.70 -8.94
N CYS A 93 -1.31 8.50 -9.31
CA CYS A 93 -2.18 7.49 -9.92
C CYS A 93 -3.38 7.12 -9.01
N ALA A 94 -3.26 7.30 -7.69
CA ALA A 94 -4.33 7.01 -6.74
C ALA A 94 -5.34 8.18 -6.59
N GLU A 95 -5.04 9.39 -7.06
CA GLU A 95 -5.91 10.58 -6.95
C GLU A 95 -7.37 10.31 -7.36
N PRO A 96 -7.67 9.61 -8.49
CA PRO A 96 -9.05 9.37 -8.91
C PRO A 96 -9.88 8.60 -7.86
N VAL A 97 -9.25 7.72 -7.07
CA VAL A 97 -9.90 6.91 -6.04
C VAL A 97 -10.26 7.75 -4.80
N TYR A 98 -9.66 8.93 -4.65
CA TYR A 98 -9.95 9.89 -3.58
C TYR A 98 -10.82 11.05 -4.04
N ALA A 99 -11.24 11.11 -5.32
CA ALA A 99 -11.96 12.27 -5.86
C ALA A 99 -13.21 12.64 -5.04
N GLN A 100 -13.99 11.65 -4.60
CA GLN A 100 -15.18 11.88 -3.76
C GLN A 100 -14.82 12.39 -2.36
N THR A 101 -13.83 11.78 -1.71
CA THR A 101 -13.32 12.22 -0.41
C THR A 101 -12.83 13.67 -0.48
N LEU A 102 -12.05 14.01 -1.52
CA LEU A 102 -11.54 15.36 -1.73
C LEU A 102 -12.66 16.37 -2.00
N ALA A 103 -13.74 15.97 -2.68
CA ALA A 103 -14.88 16.82 -2.96
C ALA A 103 -15.77 17.08 -1.73
N SER A 104 -15.85 16.12 -0.80
CA SER A 104 -16.66 16.24 0.43
C SER A 104 -16.12 17.30 1.40
N GLY A 105 -14.82 17.58 1.36
CA GLY A 105 -14.13 18.44 2.33
C GLY A 105 -13.90 17.78 3.70
N ASP A 106 -14.30 16.51 3.86
CA ASP A 106 -14.05 15.75 5.08
C ASP A 106 -12.55 15.47 5.24
N SER A 107 -12.07 15.51 6.48
CA SER A 107 -10.68 15.19 6.79
C SER A 107 -10.43 13.69 6.59
N HIS A 108 -9.43 13.36 5.77
CA HIS A 108 -9.02 11.99 5.50
C HIS A 108 -7.51 11.87 5.57
N THR A 109 -7.02 10.92 6.37
CA THR A 109 -5.58 10.67 6.52
C THR A 109 -5.16 9.49 5.67
N THR A 110 -4.06 9.66 4.93
CA THR A 110 -3.51 8.60 4.08
C THR A 110 -2.03 8.40 4.33
N PHE A 111 -1.65 7.20 4.74
CA PHE A 111 -0.24 6.80 4.75
C PHE A 111 0.26 6.58 3.32
N VAL A 112 1.54 6.89 3.09
CA VAL A 112 2.23 6.50 1.86
C VAL A 112 3.44 5.68 2.24
N LEU A 113 3.48 4.41 1.82
CA LEU A 113 4.53 3.46 2.18
C LEU A 113 5.14 2.81 0.95
N ALA A 114 6.44 2.47 1.03
CA ALA A 114 7.06 1.58 0.08
C ALA A 114 6.64 0.13 0.36
N GLY A 115 6.31 -0.64 -0.69
CA GLY A 115 5.89 -2.04 -0.55
C GLY A 115 7.01 -3.03 -0.23
N ASP A 116 8.26 -2.56 -0.11
CA ASP A 116 9.46 -3.35 0.13
C ASP A 116 10.05 -3.17 1.55
N GLY A 117 9.29 -2.58 2.47
CA GLY A 117 9.65 -2.41 3.87
C GLY A 117 8.91 -3.39 4.79
N PRO A 118 9.15 -4.72 4.73
CA PRO A 118 8.34 -5.74 5.40
C PRO A 118 8.40 -5.70 6.93
N LEU A 119 9.34 -4.94 7.53
CA LEU A 119 9.50 -4.82 8.97
C LEU A 119 8.76 -3.61 9.57
N ILE A 120 8.00 -2.87 8.76
CA ILE A 120 7.14 -1.79 9.26
C ILE A 120 6.11 -2.37 10.24
N ARG A 121 5.95 -1.70 11.38
CA ARG A 121 5.10 -2.18 12.47
C ARG A 121 3.83 -1.33 12.59
N PRO A 122 2.67 -1.92 12.92
CA PRO A 122 1.45 -1.17 13.20
C PRO A 122 1.65 -0.08 14.26
N GLU A 123 2.48 -0.35 15.26
CA GLU A 123 2.79 0.60 16.35
C GLU A 123 3.60 1.80 15.83
N THR A 124 4.48 1.58 14.85
CA THR A 124 5.20 2.69 14.17
C THR A 124 4.21 3.59 13.43
N LEU A 125 3.22 3.01 12.74
CA LEU A 125 2.21 3.78 12.01
C LEU A 125 1.29 4.55 12.96
N ALA A 126 0.86 3.92 14.06
CA ALA A 126 0.08 4.59 15.10
C ALA A 126 0.82 5.80 15.68
N ASN A 127 2.12 5.63 16.00
CA ASN A 127 2.95 6.73 16.51
C ASN A 127 3.11 7.88 15.50
N VAL A 128 3.06 7.60 14.19
CA VAL A 128 3.10 8.64 13.16
C VAL A 128 1.79 9.42 13.15
N ILE A 129 0.63 8.76 13.24
CA ILE A 129 -0.67 9.43 13.33
C ILE A 129 -0.74 10.33 14.56
N ASP A 130 -0.32 9.83 15.73
CA ASP A 130 -0.38 10.59 16.98
C ASP A 130 0.48 11.88 16.96
N ARG A 131 1.40 12.01 16.00
CA ARG A 131 2.31 13.14 15.85
C ARG A 131 2.03 14.01 14.61
N HIS A 132 1.10 13.62 13.75
CA HIS A 132 0.75 14.32 12.51
C HIS A 132 -0.15 15.52 12.81
#